data_AF-R0GUC7-F1
#
_entry.id   AF-R0GUC7-F1
#
_cell.length_a   1.000
_cell.length_b   1.000
_cell.length_c   1.000
_cell.angle_alpha   90.00
_cell.angle_beta   90.00
_cell.angle_gamma   90.00
#
_symmetry.space_group_name_H-M   'P 1'
#
loop_
_entity.id
_entity.type
_entity.pdbx_description
1 polymer ?
#
loop_
_entity_poly.entity_id
_entity_poly.type
_entity_poly.pdbx_seq_one_letter_code
_entity_poly.pdbx_strand_id
1 'polypeptide(L)'
;MTEATPVIQTATPDEAASRTWVFWDIKSFPLPHGFDPRRVHQCIKRFLNNYGYNGPLTIYAFGIVTDLHEDILRALSSTGIILYYDPY
;
A
#
# COMPACT_ATOMS: atom_id res chain seq x y z
N MET A 1 -25.70 -3.01 13.44
CA MET A 1 -24.76 -2.45 12.44
C MET A 1 -23.44 -3.15 12.70
N THR A 2 -23.20 -4.29 12.05
CA THR A 2 -22.09 -5.19 12.37
C THR A 2 -20.81 -4.60 11.80
N GLU A 3 -19.95 -4.06 12.65
CA GLU A 3 -18.60 -3.66 12.27
C GLU A 3 -17.83 -4.94 11.93
N ALA A 4 -17.63 -5.19 10.64
CA ALA A 4 -16.71 -6.22 10.20
C ALA A 4 -15.30 -5.73 10.49
N THR A 5 -14.79 -5.95 11.70
CA THR A 5 -13.35 -5.93 11.94
C THR A 5 -12.72 -6.82 10.87
N PRO A 6 -11.86 -6.29 10.00
CA PRO A 6 -11.19 -7.15 9.05
C PRO A 6 -10.39 -8.16 9.87
N VAL A 7 -10.72 -9.44 9.74
CA VAL A 7 -9.95 -10.51 10.37
C VAL A 7 -8.65 -10.59 9.60
N ILE A 8 -7.65 -9.87 10.07
CA ILE A 8 -6.32 -9.91 9.48
C ILE A 8 -5.69 -11.19 9.96
N GLN A 9 -5.61 -12.17 9.05
CA GLN A 9 -5.00 -13.46 9.32
C GLN A 9 -3.50 -13.26 9.51
N THR A 10 -2.94 -13.93 10.51
CA THR A 10 -1.50 -14.03 10.67
C THR A 10 -0.95 -15.04 9.68
N ALA A 11 0.18 -14.74 9.07
CA ALA A 11 0.85 -15.61 8.13
C ALA A 11 1.19 -16.97 8.74
N THR A 12 0.96 -18.04 8.00
CA THR A 12 1.60 -19.34 8.23
C THR A 12 3.10 -19.27 7.92
N PRO A 13 3.92 -20.24 8.36
CA PRO A 13 5.37 -20.23 8.10
C PRO A 13 5.71 -20.15 6.60
N ASP A 14 4.89 -20.77 5.74
CA ASP A 14 5.07 -20.75 4.28
C ASP A 14 4.69 -19.39 3.67
N GLU A 15 3.65 -18.75 4.19
CA GLU A 15 3.22 -17.41 3.77
C GLU A 15 4.17 -16.32 4.27
N ALA A 16 4.83 -16.53 5.41
CA ALA A 16 5.75 -15.57 6.00
C ALA A 16 6.93 -15.22 5.08
N ALA A 17 7.37 -16.16 4.25
CA ALA A 17 8.43 -15.97 3.25
C ALA A 17 7.89 -15.68 1.84
N SER A 18 6.57 -15.80 1.64
CA SER A 18 5.94 -15.64 0.33
C SER A 18 5.92 -14.18 -0.11
N ARG A 19 5.96 -13.96 -1.42
CA ARG A 19 5.86 -12.61 -2.00
C ARG A 19 4.46 -12.05 -1.78
N THR A 20 4.36 -10.89 -1.16
CA THR A 20 3.10 -10.20 -0.88
C THR A 20 2.85 -9.10 -1.90
N TRP A 21 1.65 -9.06 -2.46
CA TRP A 21 1.20 -8.00 -3.34
C TRP A 21 0.11 -7.18 -2.66
N VAL A 22 0.29 -5.86 -2.64
CA VAL A 22 -0.68 -4.91 -2.10
C VAL A 22 -1.22 -4.08 -3.25
N PHE A 23 -2.54 -4.11 -3.41
CA PHE A 23 -3.25 -3.30 -4.40
C PHE A 23 -3.89 -2.14 -3.64
N TRP A 24 -3.46 -0.92 -3.96
CA TRP A 24 -3.93 0.30 -3.32
C TRP A 24 -4.57 1.23 -4.35
N ASP A 25 -5.85 1.52 -4.18
CA ASP A 25 -6.53 2.54 -4.97
C ASP A 25 -6.37 3.91 -4.29
N ILE A 26 -5.62 4.81 -4.93
CA ILE A 26 -5.35 6.17 -4.45
C ILE A 26 -6.61 7.05 -4.54
N LYS A 27 -7.52 6.79 -5.49
CA LYS A 27 -8.76 7.55 -5.67
C LYS A 27 -9.74 7.25 -4.54
N SER A 28 -9.89 5.97 -4.21
CA SER A 28 -10.77 5.52 -3.12
C SER A 28 -10.16 5.76 -1.73
N PHE A 29 -8.83 5.63 -1.60
CA PHE A 29 -8.11 5.78 -0.34
C PHE A 29 -6.95 6.77 -0.47
N PRO A 30 -7.25 8.08 -0.56
CA PRO A 30 -6.21 9.11 -0.66
C PRO A 30 -5.40 9.21 0.63
N LEU A 31 -4.19 9.75 0.51
CA LEU A 31 -3.36 10.03 1.69
C LEU A 31 -3.97 11.18 2.52
N PRO A 32 -3.91 11.09 3.85
CA PRO A 32 -4.32 12.20 4.71
C PRO A 32 -3.49 13.46 4.42
N HIS A 33 -4.11 14.63 4.57
CA HIS A 33 -3.41 15.91 4.46
C HIS A 33 -2.21 15.97 5.41
N GLY A 34 -1.02 16.32 4.88
CA GLY A 34 0.22 16.40 5.64
C GLY A 34 0.89 15.05 5.92
N PHE A 35 0.36 13.93 5.43
CA PHE A 35 1.03 12.64 5.51
C PHE A 35 2.16 12.55 4.48
N ASP A 36 3.35 12.13 4.92
CA ASP A 36 4.50 11.95 4.03
C ASP A 36 4.32 10.68 3.17
N PRO A 37 4.15 10.80 1.84
CA PRO A 37 3.97 9.66 0.95
C PRO A 37 5.16 8.70 0.97
N ARG A 38 6.36 9.18 1.35
CA ARG A 38 7.56 8.34 1.46
C ARG A 38 7.45 7.29 2.57
N ARG A 39 6.54 7.48 3.52
CA ARG A 39 6.34 6.57 4.64
C ARG A 39 5.35 5.45 4.33
N VAL A 40 4.57 5.56 3.24
CA VAL A 40 3.53 4.58 2.88
C VAL A 40 4.11 3.17 2.78
N HIS A 41 5.19 2.99 2.01
CA HIS A 41 5.85 1.69 1.85
C HIS A 41 6.24 1.10 3.21
N GLN A 42 6.88 1.91 4.06
CA GLN A 42 7.36 1.45 5.38
C GLN A 42 6.20 1.13 6.32
N CYS A 43 5.13 1.91 6.31
CA CYS A 43 3.93 1.67 7.09
C CYS A 43 3.28 0.34 6.71
N ILE A 44 3.08 0.09 5.42
CA ILE A 44 2.49 -1.15 4.91
C ILE A 44 3.39 -2.34 5.22
N LYS A 45 4.71 -2.21 5.00
CA LYS A 45 5.68 -3.26 5.32
C LYS A 45 5.67 -3.60 6.82
N ARG A 46 5.68 -2.59 7.70
CA ARG A 46 5.64 -2.80 9.14
C ARG A 46 4.35 -3.46 9.59
N PHE A 47 3.23 -3.06 8.99
CA PHE A 47 1.94 -3.69 9.22
C PHE A 47 1.97 -5.16 8.85
N LEU A 48 2.40 -5.49 7.63
CA LEU A 48 2.54 -6.88 7.16
C LEU A 48 3.47 -7.72 8.05
N ASN A 49 4.61 -7.17 8.44
CA ASN A 49 5.55 -7.85 9.34
C ASN A 49 4.92 -8.15 10.71
N ASN A 50 4.09 -7.25 11.26
CA ASN A 50 3.38 -7.50 12.52
C ASN A 50 2.41 -8.69 12.42
N TYR A 51 1.90 -9.00 11.23
CA TYR A 51 1.07 -10.17 10.96
C TYR A 51 1.87 -11.37 10.47
N GLY A 52 3.20 -11.31 10.46
CA GLY A 52 4.09 -12.42 10.08
C GLY A 52 4.44 -12.48 8.60
N TYR A 53 3.93 -11.57 7.77
CA TYR A 53 4.29 -11.48 6.34
C TYR A 53 5.60 -10.72 6.19
N ASN A 54 6.72 -11.44 6.21
CA ASN A 54 8.06 -10.86 6.14
C ASN A 54 8.71 -11.00 4.74
N GLY A 55 7.98 -11.58 3.79
CA GLY A 55 8.46 -11.83 2.44
C GLY A 55 8.60 -10.56 1.60
N PRO A 56 9.04 -10.71 0.33
CA PRO A 56 9.16 -9.59 -0.59
C PRO A 56 7.82 -8.89 -0.80
N LEU A 57 7.77 -7.58 -0.59
CA LEU A 57 6.57 -6.76 -0.74
C LEU A 57 6.61 -5.98 -2.06
N THR A 58 5.57 -6.14 -2.87
CA THR A 58 5.30 -5.27 -4.02
C THR A 58 3.99 -4.53 -3.80
N ILE A 59 4.03 -3.20 -3.90
CA ILE A 59 2.85 -2.36 -3.77
C ILE A 59 2.53 -1.78 -5.14
N TYR A 60 1.29 -1.99 -5.56
CA TYR A 60 0.71 -1.47 -6.78
C TYR A 60 -0.32 -0.41 -6.39
N ALA A 61 -0.10 0.82 -6.85
CA ALA A 61 -1.00 1.92 -6.60
C ALA A 61 -1.71 2.30 -7.90
N PHE A 62 -3.03 2.35 -7.87
CA PHE A 62 -3.90 2.64 -9.01
C PHE A 62 -4.59 3.99 -8.78
N GLY A 63 -4.68 4.80 -9.81
CA GLY A 63 -5.48 6.01 -9.75
C GLY A 63 -5.20 7.00 -10.87
N ILE A 64 -6.06 8.01 -10.94
CA ILE A 64 -5.92 9.13 -11.85
C ILE A 64 -4.81 10.03 -11.31
N VAL A 65 -3.61 9.82 -11.84
CA VAL A 65 -2.36 10.55 -11.54
C VAL A 65 -2.51 12.07 -11.71
N THR A 66 -3.49 12.55 -12.47
CA THR A 66 -3.66 13.98 -12.76
C THR A 66 -4.30 14.81 -11.64
N ASP A 67 -5.04 14.19 -10.70
CA ASP A 67 -5.64 14.90 -9.55
C ASP A 67 -4.71 14.95 -8.32
N LEU A 68 -3.64 14.14 -8.32
CA LEU A 68 -2.69 14.08 -7.21
C LEU A 68 -1.52 15.03 -7.48
N HIS A 69 -1.07 15.75 -6.44
CA HIS A 69 0.08 16.63 -6.56
C HIS A 69 1.30 15.84 -7.06
N GLU A 70 1.99 16.33 -8.08
CA GLU A 70 3.14 15.64 -8.71
C GLU A 70 4.22 15.25 -7.67
N ASP A 71 4.38 16.06 -6.62
CA ASP A 71 5.28 15.76 -5.50
C ASP A 71 4.93 14.47 -4.75
N ILE A 72 3.64 14.17 -4.61
CA ILE A 72 3.17 12.94 -3.96
C ILE A 72 3.50 11.75 -4.84
N LEU A 73 3.25 11.84 -6.14
CA LEU A 73 3.55 10.78 -7.10
C LEU A 73 5.04 10.49 -7.18
N ARG A 74 5.85 11.55 -7.26
CA ARG A 74 7.30 11.45 -7.23
C ARG A 74 7.80 10.83 -5.93
N ALA A 75 7.22 11.22 -4.80
CA ALA A 75 7.53 10.63 -3.51
C ALA A 75 7.17 9.13 -3.47
N LEU A 76 5.99 8.73 -3.93
CA LEU A 76 5.56 7.32 -3.99
C LEU A 76 6.45 6.49 -4.92
N SER A 77 6.73 7.00 -6.13
CA SER A 77 7.63 6.36 -7.09
C SER A 77 9.03 6.17 -6.51
N SER A 78 9.55 7.14 -5.75
CA SER A 78 10.85 7.03 -5.08
C SER A 78 10.92 5.94 -4.02
N THR A 79 9.78 5.47 -3.50
CA THR A 79 9.72 4.37 -2.53
C THR A 79 9.60 2.98 -3.16
N GLY A 80 9.61 2.90 -4.50
CA GLY A 80 9.44 1.63 -5.21
C GLY A 80 7.99 1.14 -5.27
N ILE A 81 7.02 2.03 -5.02
CA ILE A 81 5.61 1.77 -5.29
C ILE A 81 5.39 1.90 -6.80
N ILE A 82 4.78 0.88 -7.40
CA ILE A 82 4.49 0.87 -8.84
C ILE A 82 3.16 1.60 -9.04
N LEU A 83 3.23 2.76 -9.68
CA LEU A 83 2.06 3.58 -10.01
C LEU A 83 1.49 3.14 -11.35
N TYR A 84 0.22 2.76 -11.38
CA TYR A 84 -0.55 2.50 -12.59
C TYR A 84 -1.53 3.65 -12.83
N TYR A 85 -1.45 4.21 -14.03
CA TYR A 85 -2.44 5.15 -14.51
C TYR A 85 -3.70 4.39 -14.92
N ASP A 86 -4.80 4.65 -14.22
CA ASP A 86 -6.12 4.14 -14.56
C ASP A 86 -7.07 5.33 -14.86
N PRO A 87 -7.44 5.56 -16.14
CA PRO A 87 -8.29 6.68 -16.54
C PRO A 87 -9.79 6.45 -16.37
N TYR A 88 -10.23 5.29 -15.87
CA TYR A 88 -11.64 4.88 -15.88
C TYR A 88 -12.37 5.05 -14.53
#